data_AF-A0A517U3F2-F1
#
_entry.id   AF-A0A517U3F2-F1
#
_cell.length_a   1.000
_cell.length_b   1.000
_cell.length_c   1.000
_cell.angle_alpha   90.00
_cell.angle_beta   90.00
_cell.angle_gamma   90.00
#
_symmetry.space_group_name_H-M   'P 1'
#
loop_
_entity.id
_entity.type
_entity.pdbx_description
1 polymer ?
#
loop_
_entity_poly.entity_id
_entity_poly.type
_entity_poly.pdbx_seq_one_letter_code
_entity_poly.pdbx_strand_id
1 'polypeptide(L)'
;MQVYGASQLHGPQSLQGPHWNRPTAPATGSQPTDSVEFSAAAEAAMNAIDGGEFRADLVARVRAQIADGSYDTPDKMAMAFDAMLDELA
;
A
#
# COMPACT_ATOMS: atom_id res chain seq x y z
N MET A 1 -7.48 -42.63 -47.40
CA MET A 1 -7.13 -41.66 -48.47
C MET A 1 -6.33 -40.54 -47.83
N GLN A 2 -5.21 -40.21 -48.49
CA GLN A 2 -4.19 -39.18 -48.21
C GLN A 2 -3.59 -39.06 -46.80
N VAL A 3 -2.38 -39.62 -46.67
CA VAL A 3 -1.31 -39.14 -45.77
C VAL A 3 -0.50 -38.09 -46.56
N TYR A 4 -0.37 -36.88 -46.01
CA TYR A 4 0.58 -35.82 -46.40
C TYR A 4 0.86 -35.02 -45.12
N GLY A 5 2.07 -34.69 -44.69
CA GLY A 5 3.43 -34.93 -45.21
C GLY A 5 4.43 -34.42 -44.16
N ALA A 6 5.66 -34.92 -44.20
CA ALA A 6 6.72 -34.55 -43.29
C ALA A 6 7.25 -33.12 -43.54
N SER A 7 6.99 -32.19 -42.62
CA SER A 7 7.75 -30.92 -42.58
C SER A 7 7.60 -30.18 -41.24
N GLN A 8 7.96 -30.83 -40.13
CA GLN A 8 8.41 -30.10 -38.94
C GLN A 8 9.65 -30.82 -38.41
N LEU A 9 10.77 -30.62 -39.10
CA LEU A 9 12.10 -30.86 -38.54
C LEU A 9 12.24 -29.89 -37.37
N HIS A 10 11.98 -30.36 -36.16
CA HIS A 10 12.37 -29.63 -34.96
C HIS A 10 13.90 -29.67 -34.91
N GLY A 11 14.54 -28.55 -35.29
CA GLY A 11 15.97 -28.38 -35.07
C GLY A 11 16.31 -28.54 -33.58
N PRO A 12 17.58 -28.80 -33.23
CA PRO A 12 17.96 -29.05 -31.85
C PRO A 12 17.42 -27.94 -30.94
N GLN A 13 16.60 -28.31 -29.95
CA GLN A 13 16.19 -27.37 -28.92
C GLN A 13 17.42 -26.93 -28.15
N SER A 14 17.66 -25.62 -28.12
CA SER A 14 18.66 -25.04 -27.25
C SER A 14 18.33 -25.39 -25.81
N LEU A 15 19.23 -26.10 -25.14
CA LEU A 15 19.14 -26.32 -23.70
C LEU A 15 19.31 -24.96 -23.01
N GLN A 16 18.19 -24.42 -22.51
CA GLN A 16 18.22 -23.21 -21.71
C GLN A 16 18.79 -23.57 -20.34
N GLY A 17 20.02 -23.13 -20.08
CA GLY A 17 20.67 -23.24 -18.77
C GLY A 17 19.86 -22.54 -17.67
N PRO A 18 20.17 -22.82 -16.39
CA PRO A 18 19.39 -22.33 -15.26
C PRO A 18 19.19 -20.80 -15.36
N HIS A 19 17.91 -20.42 -15.34
CA HIS A 19 17.35 -19.06 -15.30
C HIS A 19 18.27 -17.98 -14.68
N TRP A 20 19.18 -17.40 -15.47
CA TRP A 20 19.88 -16.19 -15.07
C TRP A 20 19.07 -14.99 -15.55
N ASN A 21 18.53 -14.26 -14.57
CA ASN A 21 18.00 -12.90 -14.62
C ASN A 21 17.51 -12.43 -16.00
N ARG A 22 16.39 -12.98 -16.47
CA ARG A 22 15.68 -12.39 -17.61
C ARG A 22 14.96 -11.13 -17.11
N PRO A 23 15.16 -9.94 -17.70
CA PRO A 23 14.31 -8.80 -17.38
C PRO A 23 12.87 -9.19 -17.70
N THR A 24 11.99 -9.08 -16.70
CA THR A 24 10.55 -9.27 -16.83
C THR A 24 10.02 -8.34 -17.90
N ALA A 25 9.47 -8.89 -18.98
CA ALA A 25 8.68 -8.11 -19.91
C ALA A 25 7.47 -7.53 -19.16
N PRO A 26 7.09 -6.26 -19.38
CA PRO A 26 5.91 -5.69 -18.74
C PRO A 26 4.71 -6.54 -19.12
N ALA A 27 3.94 -6.99 -18.13
CA ALA A 27 2.71 -7.71 -18.36
C ALA A 27 1.74 -6.78 -19.11
N THR A 28 1.56 -6.99 -20.41
CA THR A 28 0.50 -6.34 -21.20
C THR A 28 -0.82 -7.02 -20.90
N GLY A 29 -1.39 -6.68 -19.75
CA GLY A 29 -2.74 -7.09 -19.37
C GLY A 29 -3.30 -6.01 -18.46
N SER A 30 -4.19 -5.17 -18.98
CA SER A 30 -4.99 -4.27 -18.16
C SER A 30 -5.90 -5.14 -17.30
N GLN A 31 -5.51 -5.37 -16.04
CA GLN A 31 -6.40 -5.98 -15.06
C GLN A 31 -7.57 -5.00 -14.84
N PRO A 32 -8.82 -5.48 -14.71
CA PRO A 32 -9.92 -4.61 -14.34
C PRO A 32 -9.61 -3.97 -12.99
N THR A 33 -9.59 -2.65 -12.94
CA THR A 33 -9.35 -1.88 -11.72
C THR A 33 -10.66 -1.63 -11.02
N ASP A 34 -10.74 -2.02 -9.74
CA ASP A 34 -11.85 -1.62 -8.88
C ASP A 34 -11.71 -0.14 -8.50
N SER A 35 -12.84 0.58 -8.41
CA SER A 35 -12.88 2.01 -8.08
C SER A 35 -13.72 2.24 -6.83
N VAL A 36 -13.15 2.93 -5.85
CA VAL A 36 -13.87 3.36 -4.65
C VAL A 36 -14.36 4.80 -4.86
N GLU A 37 -15.68 5.01 -4.77
CA GLU A 37 -16.30 6.33 -4.79
C GLU A 37 -16.84 6.66 -3.39
N PHE A 38 -16.51 7.85 -2.88
CA PHE A 38 -17.02 8.33 -1.60
C PHE A 38 -18.32 9.09 -1.80
N SER A 39 -19.20 9.07 -0.80
CA SER A 39 -20.43 9.87 -0.87
C SER A 39 -20.13 11.36 -0.75
N ALA A 40 -20.94 12.21 -1.37
CA ALA A 40 -20.82 13.67 -1.27
C ALA A 40 -20.82 14.17 0.20
N ALA A 41 -21.52 13.47 1.10
CA ALA A 41 -21.51 13.77 2.53
C ALA A 41 -20.15 13.44 3.18
N ALA A 42 -19.52 12.33 2.79
CA ALA A 42 -18.19 11.97 3.27
C ALA A 42 -17.13 12.96 2.75
N GLU A 43 -17.21 13.36 1.48
CA GLU A 43 -16.32 14.38 0.91
C GLU A 43 -16.45 15.73 1.63
N ALA A 44 -17.69 16.16 1.92
CA ALA A 44 -17.93 17.40 2.67
C ALA A 44 -17.37 17.32 4.11
N ALA A 45 -17.50 16.18 4.77
CA ALA A 45 -16.97 15.97 6.11
C ALA A 45 -15.43 15.97 6.12
N MET A 46 -14.79 15.32 5.15
CA MET A 46 -13.32 15.32 5.02
C MET A 46 -12.78 16.73 4.79
N ASN A 47 -13.40 17.50 3.87
CA ASN A 47 -13.02 18.89 3.61
C ASN A 47 -13.21 19.80 4.83
N ALA A 48 -14.24 19.55 5.66
CA ALA A 48 -14.45 20.30 6.89
C ALA A 48 -13.36 20.05 7.95
N ILE A 49 -12.78 18.85 7.98
CA ILE A 49 -11.67 18.48 8.87
C ILE A 49 -10.35 19.06 8.35
N ASP A 50 -10.11 18.98 7.03
CA ASP A 50 -8.87 19.46 6.39
C ASP A 50 -8.77 21.00 6.33
N GLY A 51 -9.88 21.71 6.58
CA GLY A 51 -9.89 23.17 6.73
C GLY A 51 -9.28 23.67 8.06
N GLY A 52 -8.93 22.78 8.99
CA GLY A 52 -8.24 23.15 10.22
C GLY A 52 -6.77 23.51 9.94
N GLU A 53 -6.33 24.70 10.35
CA GLU A 53 -4.93 25.12 10.21
C GLU A 53 -3.97 24.08 10.82
N PHE A 54 -2.96 23.66 10.05
CA PHE A 54 -1.93 22.75 10.55
C PHE A 54 -1.16 23.40 11.71
N ARG A 55 -1.31 22.84 12.91
CA ARG A 55 -0.71 23.37 14.14
C ARG A 55 0.76 22.98 14.27
N ALA A 56 1.61 23.54 13.41
CA ALA A 56 3.05 23.28 13.37
C ALA A 56 3.73 23.48 14.74
N ASP A 57 3.34 24.51 15.49
CA ASP A 57 3.89 24.79 16.82
C ASP A 57 3.58 23.69 17.85
N LEU A 58 2.37 23.13 17.80
CA LEU A 58 1.98 22.03 18.67
C LEU A 58 2.82 20.79 18.36
N VAL A 59 2.99 20.48 17.06
CA VAL A 59 3.80 19.36 16.61
C VAL A 59 5.25 19.54 17.05
N ALA A 60 5.84 20.73 16.89
CA ALA A 60 7.20 21.01 17.32
C ALA A 60 7.36 20.82 18.84
N ARG A 61 6.43 21.32 19.65
CA ARG A 61 6.43 21.15 21.11
C ARG A 61 6.33 19.67 21.51
N VAL A 62 5.41 18.92 20.91
CA VAL A 62 5.22 17.50 21.21
C VAL A 62 6.47 16.71 20.85
N ARG A 63 7.08 16.97 19.68
CA ARG A 63 8.35 16.35 19.28
C ARG A 63 9.47 16.61 20.28
N ALA A 64 9.57 17.84 20.79
CA ALA A 64 10.56 18.18 21.81
C ALA A 64 10.34 17.40 23.13
N GLN A 65 9.08 17.29 23.59
CA GLN A 65 8.75 16.51 24.79
C GLN A 65 9.05 15.01 24.64
N ILE A 66 8.83 14.46 23.44
CA ILE A 66 9.17 13.06 23.15
C ILE A 66 10.68 12.86 23.18
N ALA A 67 11.44 13.76 22.56
CA ALA A 67 12.90 13.69 22.55
C ALA A 67 13.52 13.82 23.96
N ASP A 68 12.91 14.64 24.82
CA ASP A 68 13.29 14.83 26.22
C ASP A 68 12.77 13.70 27.15
N GLY A 69 11.87 12.84 26.66
CA GLY A 69 11.27 11.76 27.44
C GLY A 69 10.19 12.21 28.43
N SER A 70 9.81 13.48 28.44
CA SER A 70 8.75 14.03 29.30
C SER A 70 7.34 13.84 28.72
N TYR A 71 7.22 13.29 27.51
CA TYR A 71 5.92 13.05 26.89
C TYR A 71 5.16 11.89 27.53
N ASP A 72 5.84 10.81 27.90
CA ASP A 72 5.25 9.55 28.36
C ASP A 72 4.97 9.58 29.86
N THR A 73 3.79 10.08 30.23
CA THR A 73 3.33 10.09 31.62
C THR A 73 2.40 8.90 31.91
N PRO A 74 2.31 8.42 33.15
CA PRO A 74 1.38 7.34 33.51
C PRO A 74 -0.07 7.63 33.10
N ASP A 75 -0.52 8.87 33.27
CA ASP A 75 -1.89 9.28 32.92
C ASP A 75 -2.14 9.22 31.39
N LYS A 76 -1.18 9.65 30.57
CA LYS A 76 -1.29 9.57 29.11
C LYS A 76 -1.26 8.12 28.63
N MET A 77 -0.47 7.27 29.27
CA MET A 77 -0.40 5.85 28.96
C MET A 77 -1.73 5.16 29.28
N ALA A 78 -2.33 5.43 30.44
CA ALA A 78 -3.64 4.89 30.80
C ALA A 78 -4.71 5.30 29.78
N MET A 79 -4.76 6.59 29.42
CA MET A 79 -5.68 7.11 28.40
C MET A 79 -5.47 6.47 27.02
N ALA A 80 -4.21 6.27 26.61
CA ALA A 80 -3.89 5.62 25.35
C ALA A 80 -4.35 4.14 25.33
N PHE A 81 -4.21 3.43 26.45
CA PHE A 81 -4.72 2.07 26.58
C PHE A 81 -6.24 2.01 26.53
N ASP A 82 -6.94 2.90 27.22
CA ASP A 82 -8.40 2.96 27.17
C ASP A 82 -8.89 3.23 25.73
N ALA A 83 -8.32 4.22 25.04
CA ALA A 83 -8.66 4.53 23.65
C ALA A 83 -8.37 3.37 22.69
N MET A 84 -7.27 2.63 22.91
CA MET A 84 -6.95 1.44 22.11
C MET A 84 -7.96 0.32 22.32
N LEU A 85 -8.46 0.14 23.55
CA LEU A 85 -9.49 -0.86 23.83
C LEU A 85 -10.85 -0.45 23.26
N ASP A 86 -11.18 0.84 23.29
CA ASP A 86 -12.39 1.38 22.66
C ASP A 86 -12.38 1.19 21.14
N GLU A 87 -11.23 1.27 20.47
CA GLU A 87 -11.10 1.01 19.03
C GLU A 87 -11.33 -0.47 18.66
N LEU A 88 -11.03 -1.39 19.57
CA LEU A 88 -11.17 -2.83 19.33
C LEU A 88 -12.60 -3.35 19.53
N ALA A 89 -13.43 -2.63 20.29
CA ALA A 89 -14.78 -3.03 20.68
C ALA A 89 -15.83 -2.75 19.58
#